data_AF-A0A7C6LAU3-F1
#
_entry.id   AF-A0A7C6LAU3-F1
#
_cell.length_a   1.000
_cell.length_b   1.000
_cell.length_c   1.000
_cell.angle_alpha   90.00
_cell.angle_beta   90.00
_cell.angle_gamma   90.00
#
_symmetry.space_group_name_H-M   'P 1'
#
loop_
_entity.id
_entity.type
_entity.pdbx_description
1 polymer ?
#
loop_
_entity_poly.entity_id
_entity_poly.type
_entity_poly.pdbx_seq_one_letter_code
_entity_poly.pdbx_strand_id
1 'polypeptide(L)'
;MKQRTLITTVAMGLLVIAALGVVFTRPRTREAVSDTRVMMDTSIEMRIYGSKRDLEAAFRRVQELDNLMSRTRKGSDIYRVNQEAGRSWVKVSADTFYVIETALRFAELTGGLFDPTVTPLVELWGIGTENPQIPDQEAIDRAKALIDYRNVELDQAGRRVRLTQPGMGLDLGAIGKGYAADSVAQLLRERGVKSALLNLGGNVLVIGGKPDGSPWRIGIQDPFAARGTHVTVLEVRDISIVTSGPYERFFIRNGKRYHHILNPETGYPAETGLASVSIITPASTTADALSTSVFLLGVEKGLALLEELENVEGMLITNDRKVYLTSGLKGQVKSLAKGFEFGD
;
A
#
# COMPACT_ATOMS: atom_id res chain seq x y z
N MET A 1 29.14 46.24 -59.11
CA MET A 1 28.33 46.46 -57.89
C MET A 1 27.11 45.54 -57.73
N LYS A 2 26.52 44.94 -58.78
CA LYS A 2 25.30 44.13 -58.65
C LYS A 2 25.48 42.68 -58.12
N GLN A 3 26.67 42.07 -58.21
CA GLN A 3 26.89 40.69 -57.76
C GLN A 3 27.09 40.55 -56.24
N ARG A 4 27.63 41.57 -55.55
CA ARG A 4 27.84 41.52 -54.09
C ARG A 4 26.54 41.60 -53.29
N THR A 5 25.52 42.27 -53.83
CA THR A 5 24.19 42.40 -53.20
C THR A 5 23.38 41.10 -53.28
N LEU A 6 23.58 40.28 -54.33
CA LEU A 6 22.83 39.02 -54.48
C LEU A 6 23.29 37.95 -53.49
N ILE A 7 24.60 37.87 -53.23
CA ILE A 7 25.20 36.88 -52.32
C ILE A 7 24.82 37.17 -50.86
N THR A 8 24.72 38.45 -50.48
CA THR A 8 24.30 38.85 -49.13
C THR A 8 22.82 38.58 -48.86
N THR A 9 21.94 38.78 -49.85
CA THR A 9 20.50 38.49 -49.69
C THR A 9 20.20 36.98 -49.60
N VAL A 10 20.94 36.14 -50.33
CA VAL A 10 20.79 34.67 -50.26
C VAL A 10 21.33 34.12 -48.93
N ALA A 11 22.46 34.64 -48.44
CA ALA A 11 23.02 34.24 -47.15
C ALA A 11 22.12 34.64 -45.97
N MET A 12 21.47 35.81 -46.03
CA MET A 12 20.53 36.27 -44.98
C MET A 12 19.22 35.49 -45.01
N GLY A 13 18.74 35.08 -46.19
CA GLY A 13 17.58 34.18 -46.32
C GLY A 13 17.82 32.78 -45.75
N LEU A 14 19.02 32.21 -45.95
CA LEU A 14 19.40 30.90 -45.40
C LEU A 14 19.58 30.93 -43.87
N LEU A 15 20.07 32.04 -43.31
CA LEU A 15 20.19 32.23 -41.86
C LEU A 15 18.84 32.40 -41.17
N VAL A 16 17.86 33.03 -41.83
CA VAL A 16 16.49 33.14 -41.30
C VAL A 16 15.74 31.80 -41.37
N ILE A 17 15.98 30.98 -42.40
CA ILE A 17 15.41 29.62 -42.50
C ILE A 17 16.07 28.67 -41.48
N ALA A 18 17.37 28.82 -41.21
CA ALA A 18 18.04 28.07 -40.13
C ALA A 18 17.58 28.52 -38.73
N ALA A 19 17.26 29.81 -38.55
CA ALA A 19 16.71 30.34 -37.30
C ALA A 19 15.24 29.96 -37.06
N LEU A 20 14.45 29.71 -38.12
CA LEU A 20 13.10 29.14 -38.04
C LEU A 20 13.08 27.60 -37.89
N GLY A 21 14.19 26.94 -38.20
CA GLY A 21 14.37 25.48 -38.07
C GLY A 21 14.69 25.01 -36.64
N VAL A 22 15.05 25.93 -35.73
CA VAL A 22 15.01 25.66 -34.29
C VAL A 22 13.58 25.87 -33.81
N VAL A 23 12.67 25.04 -34.32
CA VAL A 23 11.48 24.67 -33.56
C VAL A 23 12.03 24.19 -32.24
N PHE A 24 11.83 24.97 -31.18
CA PHE A 24 11.92 24.48 -29.82
C PHE A 24 11.03 23.25 -29.76
N THR A 25 11.60 22.08 -30.01
CA THR A 25 11.05 20.81 -29.58
C THR A 25 11.19 20.83 -28.07
N ARG A 26 10.34 21.65 -27.42
CA ARG A 26 9.92 21.35 -26.06
C ARG A 26 9.56 19.88 -26.12
N PRO A 27 10.24 18.99 -25.37
CA PRO A 27 9.84 17.60 -25.35
C PRO A 27 8.35 17.62 -25.03
N ARG A 28 7.53 17.11 -25.95
CA ARG A 28 6.10 16.96 -25.72
C ARG A 28 6.04 16.07 -24.49
N THR A 29 5.83 16.67 -23.32
CA THR A 29 5.57 15.92 -22.12
C THR A 29 4.34 15.10 -22.47
N ARG A 30 4.50 13.77 -22.53
CA ARG A 30 3.35 12.89 -22.77
C ARG A 30 2.30 13.30 -21.75
N GLU A 31 1.09 13.59 -22.20
CA GLU A 31 0.01 13.81 -21.26
C GLU A 31 -0.16 12.55 -20.41
N ALA A 32 -0.44 12.74 -19.12
CA ALA A 32 -0.72 11.61 -18.26
C ALA A 32 -2.01 10.93 -18.73
N VAL A 33 -2.01 9.60 -18.72
CA VAL A 33 -3.25 8.82 -18.79
C VAL A 33 -3.59 8.37 -17.38
N SER A 34 -4.86 8.50 -17.01
CA SER A 34 -5.35 8.12 -15.70
C SER A 34 -6.72 7.50 -15.78
N ASP A 35 -7.01 6.59 -14.85
CA ASP A 35 -8.30 5.96 -14.69
C ASP A 35 -8.47 5.55 -13.21
N THR A 36 -9.71 5.30 -12.79
CA THR A 36 -10.06 4.85 -11.45
C THR A 36 -11.04 3.69 -11.52
N ARG A 37 -10.73 2.59 -10.83
CA ARG A 37 -11.56 1.37 -10.83
C ARG A 37 -11.71 0.81 -9.42
N VAL A 38 -12.81 0.10 -9.16
CA VAL A 38 -13.01 -0.61 -7.90
C VAL A 38 -12.50 -2.05 -8.03
N MET A 39 -11.49 -2.39 -7.25
CA MET A 39 -10.83 -3.72 -7.18
C MET A 39 -10.26 -3.90 -5.77
N MET A 40 -10.04 -5.14 -5.32
CA MET A 40 -9.51 -5.41 -3.96
C MET A 40 -10.29 -4.70 -2.84
N ASP A 41 -11.61 -4.64 -2.98
CA ASP A 41 -12.55 -3.95 -2.07
C ASP A 41 -12.18 -2.48 -1.80
N THR A 42 -11.60 -1.78 -2.78
CA THR A 42 -11.26 -0.37 -2.69
C THR A 42 -11.25 0.33 -4.05
N SER A 43 -11.17 1.66 -4.05
CA SER A 43 -10.93 2.46 -5.24
C SER A 43 -9.43 2.50 -5.54
N ILE A 44 -9.06 2.14 -6.76
CA ILE A 44 -7.69 2.16 -7.26
C ILE A 44 -7.58 3.22 -8.34
N GLU A 45 -6.78 4.24 -8.06
CA GLU A 45 -6.46 5.32 -8.99
C GLU A 45 -5.03 5.13 -9.49
N MET A 46 -4.84 5.17 -10.80
CA MET A 46 -3.51 5.14 -11.41
C MET A 46 -3.38 6.29 -12.39
N ARG A 47 -2.29 7.04 -12.27
CA ARG A 47 -1.89 8.09 -13.19
C ARG A 47 -0.49 7.79 -13.70
N ILE A 48 -0.34 7.54 -14.99
CA ILE A 48 0.95 7.18 -15.58
C ILE A 48 1.30 8.11 -16.74
N TYR A 49 2.59 8.38 -16.89
CA TYR A 49 3.14 9.04 -18.07
C TYR A 49 3.64 7.99 -19.07
N GLY A 50 2.70 7.15 -19.51
CA GLY A 50 2.89 6.02 -20.42
C GLY A 50 1.81 5.99 -21.50
N SER A 51 1.58 4.82 -22.10
CA SER A 51 0.46 4.62 -23.04
C SER A 51 -0.80 4.14 -22.33
N LYS A 52 -1.97 4.31 -22.95
CA LYS A 52 -3.22 3.68 -22.44
C LYS A 52 -3.11 2.15 -22.34
N ARG A 53 -2.31 1.50 -23.20
CA ARG A 53 -2.08 0.06 -23.14
C ARG A 53 -1.33 -0.36 -21.87
N ASP A 54 -0.40 0.48 -21.41
CA ASP A 54 0.34 0.26 -20.17
C ASP A 54 -0.59 0.38 -18.96
N LEU A 55 -1.48 1.38 -18.96
CA LEU A 55 -2.50 1.57 -17.92
C LEU A 55 -3.47 0.38 -17.85
N GLU A 56 -3.97 -0.09 -19.00
CA GLU A 56 -4.83 -1.28 -19.03
C GLU A 56 -4.10 -2.54 -18.55
N ALA A 57 -2.81 -2.68 -18.87
CA ALA A 57 -2.02 -3.80 -18.38
C ALA A 57 -1.79 -3.73 -16.86
N ALA A 58 -1.62 -2.53 -16.30
CA ALA A 58 -1.55 -2.32 -14.86
C ALA A 58 -2.85 -2.74 -14.15
N PHE A 59 -4.02 -2.29 -14.64
CA PHE A 59 -5.30 -2.72 -14.06
C PHE A 59 -5.56 -4.23 -14.21
N ARG A 60 -5.20 -4.84 -15.34
CA ARG A 60 -5.30 -6.30 -15.49
C ARG A 60 -4.44 -7.03 -14.46
N ARG A 61 -3.22 -6.55 -14.21
CA ARG A 61 -2.34 -7.15 -13.20
C ARG A 61 -2.95 -7.09 -11.80
N VAL A 62 -3.55 -5.97 -11.42
CA VAL A 62 -4.27 -5.88 -10.14
C VAL A 62 -5.44 -6.85 -10.09
N GLN A 63 -6.23 -6.93 -11.16
CA GLN A 63 -7.38 -7.85 -11.22
C GLN A 63 -6.96 -9.32 -11.13
N GLU A 64 -5.84 -9.71 -11.74
CA GLU A 64 -5.25 -11.04 -11.60
C GLU A 64 -4.89 -11.36 -10.15
N LEU A 65 -4.22 -10.43 -9.46
CA LEU A 65 -3.84 -10.60 -8.05
C LEU A 65 -5.07 -10.65 -7.13
N ASP A 66 -6.06 -9.80 -7.36
CA ASP A 66 -7.35 -9.84 -6.66
C ASP A 66 -8.05 -11.20 -6.84
N ASN A 67 -8.00 -11.77 -8.05
CA ASN A 67 -8.55 -13.09 -8.34
C ASN A 67 -7.83 -14.23 -7.62
N LEU A 68 -6.52 -14.09 -7.40
CA LEU A 68 -5.69 -15.09 -6.73
C LEU A 68 -5.75 -15.00 -5.21
N MET A 69 -5.79 -13.79 -4.64
CA MET A 69 -5.55 -13.56 -3.21
C MET A 69 -6.81 -13.28 -2.39
N SER A 70 -7.98 -13.15 -3.02
CA SER A 70 -9.23 -12.91 -2.29
C SER A 70 -9.63 -14.11 -1.43
N ARG A 71 -9.86 -13.90 -0.13
CA ARG A 71 -10.35 -14.97 0.77
C ARG A 71 -11.79 -15.42 0.49
N THR A 72 -12.62 -14.56 -0.09
CA THR A 72 -14.05 -14.80 -0.31
C THR A 72 -14.37 -15.30 -1.72
N ARG A 73 -13.48 -15.06 -2.70
CA ARG A 73 -13.67 -15.49 -4.09
C ARG A 73 -13.42 -16.99 -4.23
N LYS A 74 -14.48 -17.76 -4.50
CA LYS A 74 -14.38 -19.19 -4.80
C LYS A 74 -13.36 -19.45 -5.91
N GLY A 75 -12.43 -20.37 -5.65
CA GLY A 75 -11.40 -20.77 -6.60
C GLY A 75 -10.09 -19.97 -6.53
N SER A 76 -10.04 -18.86 -5.80
CA SER A 76 -8.78 -18.17 -5.51
C SER A 76 -7.82 -19.08 -4.75
N ASP A 77 -6.53 -18.75 -4.72
CA ASP A 77 -5.54 -19.53 -3.99
C ASP A 77 -5.85 -19.52 -2.48
N ILE A 78 -6.13 -18.34 -1.92
CA ILE A 78 -6.41 -18.18 -0.48
C ILE A 78 -7.71 -18.88 -0.08
N TYR A 79 -8.77 -18.76 -0.88
CA TYR A 79 -10.00 -19.49 -0.63
C TYR A 79 -9.74 -21.00 -0.59
N ARG A 80 -9.00 -21.54 -1.56
CA ARG A 80 -8.69 -22.99 -1.61
C ARG A 80 -7.85 -23.44 -0.41
N VAL A 81 -6.84 -22.66 -0.02
CA VAL A 81 -6.03 -22.96 1.17
C VAL A 81 -6.90 -23.01 2.44
N ASN A 82 -7.79 -22.04 2.61
CA ASN A 82 -8.67 -21.97 3.79
C ASN A 82 -9.65 -23.15 3.84
N GLN A 83 -10.20 -23.58 2.70
CA GLN A 83 -11.12 -24.73 2.65
C GLN A 83 -10.44 -26.09 2.92
N GLU A 84 -9.13 -26.17 2.71
CA GLU A 84 -8.32 -27.37 2.97
C GLU A 84 -7.61 -27.34 4.32
N ALA A 85 -7.96 -26.39 5.20
CA ALA A 85 -7.37 -26.27 6.53
C ALA A 85 -7.51 -27.58 7.34
N GLY A 86 -6.39 -28.07 7.87
CA GLY A 86 -6.30 -29.35 8.58
C GLY A 86 -6.40 -30.59 7.71
N ARG A 87 -6.35 -30.47 6.37
CA ARG A 87 -6.50 -31.59 5.43
C ARG A 87 -5.29 -31.79 4.54
N SER A 88 -5.12 -30.94 3.53
CA SER A 88 -4.24 -31.22 2.39
C SER A 88 -3.34 -30.04 2.03
N TRP A 89 -2.24 -30.35 1.35
CA TRP A 89 -1.40 -29.34 0.69
C TRP A 89 -2.12 -28.76 -0.53
N VAL A 90 -2.12 -27.43 -0.66
CA VAL A 90 -2.71 -26.72 -1.79
C VAL A 90 -1.62 -26.04 -2.60
N LYS A 91 -1.56 -26.35 -3.90
CA LYS A 91 -0.69 -25.62 -4.84
C LYS A 91 -1.26 -24.24 -5.13
N VAL A 92 -0.41 -23.22 -5.01
CA VAL A 92 -0.74 -21.81 -5.23
C VAL A 92 0.14 -21.20 -6.32
N SER A 93 -0.23 -20.03 -6.81
CA SER A 93 0.60 -19.26 -7.75
C SER A 93 1.90 -18.77 -7.08
N ALA A 94 2.88 -18.39 -7.90
CA ALA A 94 4.13 -17.81 -7.39
C ALA A 94 3.89 -16.50 -6.61
N ASP A 95 2.95 -15.69 -7.09
CA ASP A 95 2.55 -14.44 -6.45
C ASP A 95 1.98 -14.69 -5.06
N THR A 96 0.99 -15.58 -4.95
CA THR A 96 0.37 -15.93 -3.66
C THR A 96 1.40 -16.53 -2.71
N PHE A 97 2.26 -17.45 -3.19
CA PHE A 97 3.29 -18.06 -2.35
C PHE A 97 4.23 -17.00 -1.77
N TYR A 98 4.70 -16.06 -2.60
CA TYR A 98 5.58 -14.98 -2.17
C TYR A 98 4.92 -14.09 -1.10
N VAL A 99 3.64 -13.72 -1.29
CA VAL A 99 2.94 -12.88 -0.32
C VAL A 99 2.70 -13.60 1.01
N ILE A 100 2.37 -14.90 0.97
CA ILE A 100 2.23 -15.71 2.20
C ILE A 100 3.58 -15.80 2.92
N GLU A 101 4.66 -16.15 2.22
CA GLU A 101 6.01 -16.22 2.79
C GLU A 101 6.41 -14.88 3.43
N THR A 102 6.16 -13.77 2.73
CA THR A 102 6.45 -12.42 3.25
C THR A 102 5.60 -12.10 4.49
N ALA A 103 4.31 -12.45 4.48
CA ALA A 103 3.42 -12.24 5.62
C ALA A 103 3.87 -13.03 6.86
N LEU A 104 4.33 -14.27 6.69
CA LEU A 104 4.87 -15.08 7.79
C LEU A 104 6.14 -14.47 8.39
N ARG A 105 7.00 -13.84 7.58
CA ARG A 105 8.18 -13.12 8.08
C ARG A 105 7.81 -11.91 8.93
N PHE A 106 6.77 -11.16 8.55
CA PHE A 106 6.25 -10.07 9.39
C PHE A 106 5.55 -10.59 10.65
N ALA A 107 4.89 -11.74 10.58
CA ALA A 107 4.35 -12.38 11.75
C ALA A 107 5.43 -12.77 12.75
N GLU A 108 6.53 -13.36 12.28
CA GLU A 108 7.70 -13.64 13.11
C GLU A 108 8.32 -12.36 13.69
N LEU A 109 8.53 -11.33 12.86
CA LEU A 109 9.11 -10.04 13.28
C LEU A 109 8.31 -9.36 14.40
N THR A 110 6.99 -9.54 14.42
CA THR A 110 6.09 -8.93 15.38
C THR A 110 5.67 -9.87 16.52
N GLY A 111 6.23 -11.08 16.58
CA GLY A 111 5.85 -12.08 17.57
C GLY A 111 4.42 -12.60 17.43
N GLY A 112 3.80 -12.47 16.24
CA GLY A 112 2.43 -12.86 15.94
C GLY A 112 1.40 -11.75 16.14
N LEU A 113 1.82 -10.51 16.39
CA LEU A 113 0.89 -9.38 16.49
C LEU A 113 0.27 -9.09 15.11
N PHE A 114 1.10 -8.98 14.06
CA PHE A 114 0.65 -9.16 12.69
C PHE A 114 0.56 -10.67 12.44
N ASP A 115 -0.62 -11.20 12.13
CA ASP A 115 -0.77 -12.63 11.86
C ASP A 115 -1.65 -12.85 10.62
N PRO A 116 -1.12 -13.43 9.52
CA PRO A 116 -1.91 -13.70 8.34
C PRO A 116 -2.98 -14.78 8.57
N THR A 117 -2.99 -15.48 9.71
CA THR A 117 -4.01 -16.49 10.07
C THR A 117 -5.22 -15.91 10.80
N VAL A 118 -5.35 -14.57 10.87
CA VAL A 118 -6.41 -13.85 11.62
C VAL A 118 -7.84 -14.05 11.08
N THR A 119 -8.03 -14.78 9.97
CA THR A 119 -9.34 -15.00 9.33
C THR A 119 -10.46 -15.41 10.29
N PRO A 120 -10.27 -16.34 11.26
CA PRO A 120 -11.33 -16.72 12.19
C PRO A 120 -11.93 -15.52 12.94
N LEU A 121 -11.10 -14.56 13.35
CA LEU A 121 -11.57 -13.33 13.99
C LEU A 121 -12.18 -12.36 12.98
N VAL A 122 -11.59 -12.19 11.80
CA VAL A 122 -12.10 -11.31 10.75
C VAL A 122 -13.52 -11.71 10.34
N GLU A 123 -13.76 -13.00 10.15
CA GLU A 123 -15.08 -13.54 9.81
C GLU A 123 -16.07 -13.45 10.97
N LEU A 124 -15.61 -13.73 12.19
CA LEU A 124 -16.44 -13.64 13.39
C LEU A 124 -16.96 -12.22 13.62
N TRP A 125 -16.09 -11.21 13.49
CA TRP A 125 -16.45 -9.81 13.66
C TRP A 125 -17.25 -9.24 12.47
N GLY A 126 -16.95 -9.68 11.25
CA GLY A 126 -17.65 -9.24 10.04
C GLY A 126 -17.49 -7.74 9.73
N ILE A 127 -16.45 -7.09 10.24
CA ILE A 127 -16.25 -5.64 10.04
C ILE A 127 -15.99 -5.34 8.56
N GLY A 128 -16.73 -4.36 8.02
CA GLY A 128 -16.67 -4.00 6.61
C GLY A 128 -17.58 -4.86 5.72
N THR A 129 -18.38 -5.76 6.30
CA THR A 129 -19.47 -6.47 5.62
C THR A 129 -20.83 -5.81 5.90
N GLU A 130 -21.91 -6.35 5.32
CA GLU A 130 -23.27 -5.87 5.56
C GLU A 130 -23.75 -6.13 7.01
N ASN A 131 -23.19 -7.12 7.70
CA ASN A 131 -23.66 -7.57 9.01
C ASN A 131 -22.52 -7.64 10.05
N PRO A 132 -21.87 -6.51 10.41
CA PRO A 132 -20.88 -6.51 11.47
C PRO A 132 -21.54 -6.76 12.82
N GLN A 133 -20.85 -7.47 13.70
CA GLN A 133 -21.36 -7.83 15.03
C GLN A 133 -20.31 -7.64 16.12
N ILE A 134 -20.77 -7.56 17.38
CA ILE A 134 -19.91 -7.72 18.55
C ILE A 134 -20.09 -9.18 18.97
N PRO A 135 -19.07 -10.04 18.79
CA PRO A 135 -19.17 -11.44 19.18
C PRO A 135 -19.17 -11.59 20.71
N ASP A 136 -19.69 -12.70 21.21
CA ASP A 136 -19.50 -13.07 22.61
C ASP A 136 -18.04 -13.52 22.87
N GLN A 137 -17.62 -13.46 24.14
CA GLN A 137 -16.24 -13.76 24.52
C GLN A 137 -15.87 -15.21 24.23
N GLU A 138 -16.81 -16.15 24.36
CA GLU A 138 -16.55 -17.57 24.14
C GLU A 138 -16.26 -17.86 22.65
N ALA A 139 -16.97 -17.20 21.74
CA ALA A 139 -16.70 -17.25 20.31
C ALA A 139 -15.35 -16.61 19.96
N ILE A 140 -15.00 -15.50 20.62
CA ILE A 140 -13.68 -14.86 20.46
C ILE A 140 -12.57 -15.82 20.89
N ASP A 141 -12.69 -16.46 22.05
CA ASP A 141 -11.67 -17.38 22.57
C ASP A 141 -11.49 -18.61 21.65
N ARG A 142 -12.60 -19.15 21.12
CA ARG A 142 -12.55 -20.22 20.10
C ARG A 142 -11.86 -19.78 18.81
N ALA A 143 -12.14 -18.56 18.34
CA ALA A 143 -11.51 -18.03 17.13
C ALA A 143 -10.00 -17.78 17.32
N LYS A 144 -9.59 -17.25 18.48
CA LYS A 144 -8.17 -17.02 18.82
C LYS A 144 -7.37 -18.31 18.90
N ALA A 145 -7.97 -19.39 19.37
CA ALA A 145 -7.33 -20.72 19.41
C ALA A 145 -7.00 -21.30 18.02
N LEU A 146 -7.46 -20.65 16.94
CA LEU A 146 -7.18 -20.99 15.55
C LEU A 146 -6.17 -20.03 14.89
N ILE A 147 -5.63 -19.06 15.64
CA ILE A 147 -4.68 -18.06 15.12
C ILE A 147 -3.30 -18.40 15.66
N ASP A 148 -2.45 -18.89 14.77
CA ASP A 148 -1.02 -19.11 15.00
C ASP A 148 -0.33 -19.27 13.65
N TYR A 149 0.37 -18.24 13.20
CA TYR A 149 1.13 -18.27 11.94
C TYR A 149 2.12 -19.45 11.85
N ARG A 150 2.56 -20.02 12.98
CA ARG A 150 3.48 -21.18 13.03
C ARG A 150 2.84 -22.47 12.52
N ASN A 151 1.51 -22.51 12.47
CA ASN A 151 0.73 -23.62 11.91
C ASN A 151 0.51 -23.49 10.38
N VAL A 152 1.19 -22.54 9.73
CA VAL A 152 1.27 -22.43 8.27
C VAL A 152 2.55 -23.08 7.79
N GLU A 153 2.42 -24.15 7.02
CA GLU A 153 3.56 -24.84 6.42
C GLU A 153 3.70 -24.47 4.94
N LEU A 154 4.96 -24.27 4.52
CA LEU A 154 5.33 -23.92 3.16
C LEU A 154 6.21 -25.00 2.54
N ASP A 155 5.84 -25.48 1.35
CA ASP A 155 6.70 -26.26 0.46
C ASP A 155 7.15 -25.38 -0.71
N GLN A 156 8.38 -24.88 -0.61
CA GLN A 156 8.97 -23.95 -1.57
C GLN A 156 9.20 -24.58 -2.95
N ALA A 157 9.61 -25.85 -3.00
CA ALA A 157 9.88 -26.53 -4.27
C ALA A 157 8.58 -26.77 -5.06
N GLY A 158 7.52 -27.18 -4.36
CA GLY A 158 6.21 -27.42 -4.96
C GLY A 158 5.31 -26.19 -5.11
N ARG A 159 5.65 -25.07 -4.45
CA ARG A 159 4.77 -23.92 -4.20
C ARG A 159 3.42 -24.35 -3.62
N ARG A 160 3.49 -25.09 -2.52
CA ARG A 160 2.31 -25.58 -1.80
C ARG A 160 2.26 -25.00 -0.42
N VAL A 161 1.05 -24.77 0.07
CA VAL A 161 0.76 -24.25 1.41
C VAL A 161 -0.18 -25.21 2.10
N ARG A 162 0.01 -25.43 3.40
CA ARG A 162 -0.88 -26.22 4.24
C ARG A 162 -1.12 -25.52 5.58
N LEU A 163 -2.37 -25.45 6.01
CA LEU A 163 -2.74 -25.06 7.38
C LEU A 163 -2.93 -26.35 8.18
N THR A 164 -2.24 -26.48 9.31
CA THR A 164 -2.19 -27.76 10.04
C THR A 164 -3.44 -28.03 10.88
N GLN A 165 -4.18 -26.99 11.26
CA GLN A 165 -5.35 -27.10 12.12
C GLN A 165 -6.67 -26.83 11.37
N PRO A 166 -7.70 -27.68 11.54
CA PRO A 166 -9.03 -27.42 10.99
C PRO A 166 -9.62 -26.12 11.53
N GLY A 167 -10.20 -25.30 10.65
CA GLY A 167 -10.83 -24.03 11.03
C GLY A 167 -9.90 -22.81 11.00
N MET A 168 -8.59 -23.00 10.81
CA MET A 168 -7.68 -21.90 10.47
C MET A 168 -8.05 -21.29 9.11
N GLY A 169 -7.61 -20.05 8.87
CA GLY A 169 -7.67 -19.46 7.54
C GLY A 169 -6.66 -18.33 7.39
N LEU A 170 -6.18 -18.14 6.17
CA LEU A 170 -5.33 -17.03 5.76
C LEU A 170 -6.14 -15.81 5.31
N ASP A 171 -5.67 -14.62 5.68
CA ASP A 171 -6.10 -13.32 5.19
C ASP A 171 -4.86 -12.50 4.80
N LEU A 172 -4.84 -12.00 3.57
CA LEU A 172 -3.75 -11.17 3.04
C LEU A 172 -4.14 -9.68 2.91
N GLY A 173 -5.24 -9.25 3.55
CA GLY A 173 -5.78 -7.90 3.43
C GLY A 173 -4.82 -6.79 3.89
N ALA A 174 -3.90 -7.11 4.80
CA ALA A 174 -2.90 -6.19 5.36
C ALA A 174 -1.55 -6.17 4.61
N ILE A 175 -1.43 -6.89 3.49
CA ILE A 175 -0.19 -6.95 2.70
C ILE A 175 -0.42 -6.99 1.17
N GLY A 176 -1.58 -7.49 0.74
CA GLY A 176 -1.88 -7.75 -0.67
C GLY A 176 -1.94 -6.49 -1.53
N LYS A 177 -2.40 -5.35 -0.99
CA LYS A 177 -2.46 -4.08 -1.74
C LYS A 177 -1.05 -3.54 -1.98
N GLY A 178 -0.18 -3.64 -0.97
CA GLY A 178 1.24 -3.32 -1.11
C GLY A 178 1.89 -4.15 -2.20
N TYR A 179 1.66 -5.47 -2.19
CA TYR A 179 2.18 -6.35 -3.24
C TYR A 179 1.65 -6.02 -4.64
N ALA A 180 0.36 -5.70 -4.76
CA ALA A 180 -0.23 -5.29 -6.03
C ALA A 180 0.39 -3.98 -6.54
N ALA A 181 0.67 -3.01 -5.67
CA ALA A 181 1.35 -1.77 -6.04
C ALA A 181 2.78 -2.03 -6.54
N ASP A 182 3.56 -2.85 -5.82
CA ASP A 182 4.91 -3.23 -6.23
C ASP A 182 4.92 -3.98 -7.57
N SER A 183 4.00 -4.94 -7.74
CA SER A 183 3.91 -5.73 -8.96
C SER A 183 3.54 -4.89 -10.17
N VAL A 184 2.60 -3.94 -10.02
CA VAL A 184 2.26 -2.97 -11.07
C VAL A 184 3.43 -2.03 -11.34
N ALA A 185 4.13 -1.56 -10.31
CA ALA A 185 5.28 -0.67 -10.48
C ALA A 185 6.41 -1.34 -11.25
N GLN A 186 6.74 -2.58 -10.92
CA GLN A 186 7.71 -3.39 -11.64
C GLN A 186 7.29 -3.55 -13.11
N LEU A 187 6.04 -3.96 -13.35
CA LEU A 187 5.47 -4.15 -14.68
C LEU A 187 5.55 -2.87 -15.53
N LEU A 188 5.28 -1.71 -14.95
CA LEU A 188 5.36 -0.41 -15.63
C LEU A 188 6.81 -0.02 -15.93
N ARG A 189 7.74 -0.26 -14.98
CA ARG A 189 9.18 -0.03 -15.19
C ARG A 189 9.73 -0.89 -16.33
N GLU A 190 9.36 -2.16 -16.40
CA GLU A 190 9.73 -3.08 -17.49
C GLU A 190 9.20 -2.61 -18.85
N ARG A 191 8.05 -1.91 -18.87
CA ARG A 191 7.51 -1.26 -20.08
C ARG A 191 8.09 0.13 -20.36
N GLY A 192 9.10 0.56 -19.59
CA GLY A 192 9.79 1.82 -19.79
C GLY A 192 9.05 3.05 -19.27
N VAL A 193 8.00 2.88 -18.45
CA VAL A 193 7.33 3.99 -17.76
C VAL A 193 8.23 4.51 -16.65
N LYS A 194 8.62 5.79 -16.74
CA LYS A 194 9.55 6.45 -15.81
C LYS A 194 8.88 7.38 -14.80
N SER A 195 7.58 7.62 -14.95
CA SER A 195 6.81 8.52 -14.09
C SER A 195 5.39 8.01 -13.94
N ALA A 196 5.00 7.70 -12.71
CA ALA A 196 3.66 7.22 -12.37
C ALA A 196 3.33 7.51 -10.90
N LEU A 197 2.04 7.63 -10.62
CA LEU A 197 1.45 7.60 -9.29
C LEU A 197 0.40 6.49 -9.28
N LEU A 198 0.57 5.52 -8.39
CA LEU A 198 -0.34 4.42 -8.13
C LEU A 198 -0.93 4.65 -6.74
N ASN A 199 -2.25 4.62 -6.61
CA ASN A 199 -2.94 4.73 -5.33
C ASN A 199 -3.95 3.58 -5.23
N LEU A 200 -3.57 2.53 -4.50
CA LEU A 200 -4.39 1.34 -4.30
C LEU A 200 -5.07 1.44 -2.93
N GLY A 201 -6.12 2.27 -2.85
CA GLY A 201 -6.90 2.42 -1.63
C GLY A 201 -6.15 3.05 -0.45
N GLY A 202 -5.24 3.99 -0.70
CA GLY A 202 -4.39 4.59 0.34
C GLY A 202 -2.94 4.09 0.30
N ASN A 203 -2.68 2.96 -0.37
CA ASN A 203 -1.33 2.50 -0.65
C ASN A 203 -0.78 3.27 -1.86
N VAL A 204 -0.06 4.36 -1.59
CA VAL A 204 0.52 5.20 -2.63
C VAL A 204 1.90 4.66 -2.99
N LEU A 205 2.20 4.51 -4.28
CA LEU A 205 3.54 4.25 -4.81
C LEU A 205 3.79 5.19 -5.98
N VAL A 206 4.93 5.87 -5.98
CA VAL A 206 5.36 6.70 -7.10
C VAL A 206 6.58 6.11 -7.81
N ILE A 207 6.58 6.17 -9.14
CA ILE A 207 7.73 5.83 -9.99
C ILE A 207 8.39 7.13 -10.42
N GLY A 208 9.70 7.26 -10.22
CA GLY A 208 10.47 8.44 -10.59
C GLY A 208 9.96 9.74 -9.96
N GLY A 209 10.19 10.86 -10.66
CA GLY A 209 9.53 12.14 -10.40
C GLY A 209 8.50 12.47 -11.48
N LYS A 210 7.95 13.69 -11.45
CA LYS A 210 7.09 14.21 -12.51
C LYS A 210 7.91 14.51 -13.79
N PRO A 211 7.27 14.57 -14.96
CA PRO A 211 7.99 14.83 -16.22
C PRO A 211 8.68 16.19 -16.32
N ASP A 212 8.28 17.15 -15.50
CA ASP A 212 8.95 18.46 -15.38
C ASP A 212 10.23 18.40 -14.53
N GLY A 213 10.58 17.21 -14.03
CA GLY A 213 11.76 17.00 -13.21
C GLY A 213 11.53 17.26 -11.74
N SER A 214 10.34 17.68 -11.28
CA SER A 214 10.01 17.87 -9.86
C SER A 214 9.66 16.54 -9.16
N PRO A 215 9.81 16.44 -7.83
CA PRO A 215 9.33 15.27 -7.08
C PRO A 215 7.79 15.20 -7.05
N TRP A 216 7.27 14.03 -6.70
CA TRP A 216 5.86 13.89 -6.37
C TRP A 216 5.57 14.53 -5.01
N ARG A 217 4.43 15.20 -4.88
CA ARG A 217 3.95 15.78 -3.63
C ARG A 217 2.84 14.90 -3.10
N ILE A 218 3.11 14.14 -2.04
CA ILE A 218 2.17 13.17 -1.47
C ILE A 218 1.75 13.66 -0.08
N GLY A 219 0.45 13.88 0.11
CA GLY A 219 -0.10 14.31 1.38
C GLY A 219 -0.29 13.13 2.34
N ILE A 220 0.13 13.29 3.60
CA ILE A 220 -0.26 12.40 4.70
C ILE A 220 -1.62 12.87 5.21
N GLN A 221 -2.64 12.03 5.11
CA GLN A 221 -4.03 12.35 5.44
C GLN A 221 -4.17 12.77 6.91
N ASP A 222 -4.99 13.80 7.18
CA ASP A 222 -5.51 14.08 8.52
C ASP A 222 -6.58 13.03 8.88
N PRO A 223 -6.33 12.17 9.90
CA PRO A 223 -7.25 11.09 10.26
C PRO A 223 -8.55 11.59 10.91
N PHE A 224 -8.64 12.88 11.25
CA PHE A 224 -9.81 13.51 11.86
C PHE A 224 -10.59 14.41 10.89
N ALA A 225 -10.15 14.53 9.63
CA ALA A 225 -10.78 15.38 8.63
C ALA A 225 -11.20 14.57 7.39
N ALA A 226 -11.97 15.23 6.51
CA ALA A 226 -12.37 14.63 5.24
C ALA A 226 -11.15 14.31 4.36
N ARG A 227 -11.30 13.29 3.50
CA ARG A 227 -10.26 12.90 2.53
C ARG A 227 -9.80 14.11 1.72
N GLY A 228 -8.48 14.23 1.53
CA GLY A 228 -7.84 15.37 0.84
C GLY A 228 -7.38 16.49 1.77
N THR A 229 -7.70 16.41 3.07
CA THR A 229 -7.06 17.24 4.10
C THR A 229 -5.81 16.52 4.61
N HIS A 230 -4.68 17.23 4.70
CA HIS A 230 -3.40 16.61 5.00
C HIS A 230 -2.75 17.23 6.24
N VAL A 231 -2.12 16.40 7.08
CA VAL A 231 -1.28 16.85 8.19
C VAL A 231 0.02 17.43 7.66
N THR A 232 0.60 16.80 6.65
CA THR A 232 1.80 17.31 5.98
C THR A 232 1.86 16.81 4.54
N VAL A 233 2.82 17.31 3.76
CA VAL A 233 3.07 16.87 2.38
C VAL A 233 4.54 16.54 2.23
N LEU A 234 4.83 15.33 1.77
CA LEU A 234 6.19 14.85 1.49
C LEU A 234 6.52 15.02 0.00
N GLU A 235 7.76 15.40 -0.29
CA GLU A 235 8.31 15.48 -1.64
C GLU A 235 9.16 14.24 -1.92
N VAL A 236 8.68 13.36 -2.79
CA VAL A 236 9.22 12.00 -2.91
C VAL A 236 9.42 11.53 -4.35
N ARG A 237 10.29 10.51 -4.50
CA ARG A 237 10.58 9.79 -5.74
C ARG A 237 10.80 8.32 -5.43
N ASP A 238 10.37 7.44 -6.33
CA ASP A 238 10.61 5.99 -6.24
C ASP A 238 10.32 5.39 -4.86
N ILE A 239 9.23 5.83 -4.22
CA ILE A 239 8.87 5.44 -2.87
C ILE A 239 7.40 5.08 -2.77
N SER A 240 7.09 4.23 -1.79
CA SER A 240 5.74 3.98 -1.34
C SER A 240 5.47 4.67 -0.01
N ILE A 241 4.23 5.14 0.15
CA ILE A 241 3.67 5.67 1.38
C ILE A 241 2.35 4.93 1.60
N VAL A 242 2.29 4.09 2.63
CA VAL A 242 1.09 3.32 2.98
C VAL A 242 0.63 3.71 4.37
N THR A 243 -0.66 3.95 4.52
CA THR A 243 -1.24 4.39 5.79
C THR A 243 -2.29 3.41 6.28
N SER A 244 -2.16 2.96 7.53
CA SER A 244 -3.17 2.19 8.25
C SER A 244 -3.83 3.06 9.32
N GLY A 245 -5.13 2.88 9.53
CA GLY A 245 -5.88 3.60 10.56
C GLY A 245 -7.28 3.02 10.83
N PRO A 246 -7.88 3.33 11.99
CA PRO A 246 -9.15 2.75 12.42
C PRO A 246 -10.38 3.38 11.73
N TYR A 247 -10.17 4.40 10.89
CA TYR A 247 -11.24 5.17 10.24
C TYR A 247 -11.63 4.63 8.85
N GLU A 248 -10.91 3.64 8.30
CA GLU A 248 -11.20 3.15 6.94
C GLU A 248 -12.41 2.22 6.90
N ARG A 249 -12.44 1.21 7.78
CA ARG A 249 -13.53 0.26 7.91
C ARG A 249 -13.84 0.08 9.39
N PHE A 250 -15.04 0.45 9.79
CA PHE A 250 -15.52 0.35 11.16
C PHE A 250 -17.05 0.31 11.20
N PHE A 251 -17.60 -0.07 12.35
CA PHE A 251 -19.00 0.17 12.69
C PHE A 251 -19.10 0.79 14.08
N ILE A 252 -20.27 1.38 14.39
CA ILE A 252 -20.55 1.98 15.70
C ILE A 252 -21.68 1.20 16.35
N ARG A 253 -21.49 0.80 17.61
CA ARG A 253 -22.53 0.16 18.42
C ARG A 253 -22.42 0.68 19.85
N ASN A 254 -23.56 1.12 20.41
CA ASN A 254 -23.63 1.72 21.74
C ASN A 254 -22.64 2.89 21.95
N GLY A 255 -22.43 3.71 20.91
CA GLY A 255 -21.50 4.84 20.97
C GLY A 255 -20.01 4.48 20.89
N LYS A 256 -19.65 3.18 20.87
CA LYS A 256 -18.27 2.71 20.69
C LYS A 256 -18.00 2.35 19.22
N ARG A 257 -16.84 2.77 18.71
CA ARG A 257 -16.34 2.41 17.38
C ARG A 257 -15.57 1.09 17.44
N TYR A 258 -15.80 0.21 16.48
CA TYR A 258 -15.09 -1.06 16.29
C TYR A 258 -14.53 -1.09 14.88
N HIS A 259 -13.20 -1.11 14.74
CA HIS A 259 -12.51 -1.06 13.44
C HIS A 259 -11.91 -2.41 13.04
N HIS A 260 -11.58 -2.52 11.75
CA HIS A 260 -11.14 -3.77 11.13
C HIS A 260 -9.74 -4.26 11.52
N ILE A 261 -8.87 -3.42 12.09
CA ILE A 261 -7.55 -3.84 12.59
C ILE A 261 -7.72 -4.57 13.93
N LEU A 262 -7.68 -5.90 13.90
CA LEU A 262 -7.90 -6.76 15.07
C LEU A 262 -6.56 -7.12 15.72
N ASN A 263 -6.53 -7.10 17.05
CA ASN A 263 -5.41 -7.60 17.83
C ASN A 263 -5.65 -9.10 18.10
N PRO A 264 -4.78 -10.02 17.62
CA PRO A 264 -4.98 -11.47 17.76
C PRO A 264 -4.86 -11.96 19.21
N GLU A 265 -4.12 -11.27 20.07
CA GLU A 265 -3.96 -11.62 21.49
C GLU A 265 -5.23 -11.33 22.30
N THR A 266 -5.93 -10.25 21.98
CA THR A 266 -7.16 -9.85 22.68
C THR A 266 -8.40 -10.42 22.01
N GLY A 267 -8.38 -10.53 20.67
CA GLY A 267 -9.54 -10.87 19.85
C GLY A 267 -10.44 -9.70 19.50
N TYR A 268 -10.06 -8.47 19.84
CA TYR A 268 -10.83 -7.24 19.63
C TYR A 268 -10.13 -6.28 18.66
N PRO A 269 -10.83 -5.29 18.10
CA PRO A 269 -10.18 -4.14 17.46
C PRO A 269 -9.12 -3.53 18.37
N ALA A 270 -7.94 -3.26 17.82
CA ALA A 270 -6.78 -2.82 18.59
C ALA A 270 -6.95 -1.40 19.18
N GLU A 271 -6.76 -1.26 20.49
CA GLU A 271 -6.88 0.02 21.21
C GLU A 271 -5.49 0.59 21.54
N THR A 272 -4.77 1.09 20.54
CA THR A 272 -3.36 1.53 20.69
C THR A 272 -3.18 3.03 20.91
N GLY A 273 -4.27 3.80 20.92
CA GLY A 273 -4.21 5.27 20.98
C GLY A 273 -3.79 5.95 19.67
N LEU A 274 -3.42 5.16 18.65
CA LEU A 274 -3.07 5.64 17.33
C LEU A 274 -4.31 5.97 16.48
N ALA A 275 -4.29 7.15 15.87
CA ALA A 275 -5.25 7.58 14.86
C ALA A 275 -4.79 7.15 13.46
N SER A 276 -3.49 7.11 13.17
CA SER A 276 -2.95 6.56 11.93
C SER A 276 -1.47 6.21 12.05
N VAL A 277 -1.02 5.31 11.18
CA VAL A 277 0.39 4.98 10.96
C VAL A 277 0.68 5.03 9.48
N SER A 278 1.60 5.90 9.06
CA SER A 278 2.09 5.98 7.69
C SER A 278 3.52 5.45 7.64
N ILE A 279 3.77 4.47 6.77
CA ILE A 279 5.10 3.91 6.51
C ILE A 279 5.59 4.37 5.15
N ILE A 280 6.84 4.83 5.10
CA ILE A 280 7.51 5.37 3.93
C ILE A 280 8.72 4.48 3.62
N THR A 281 8.70 3.77 2.49
CA THR A 281 9.79 2.86 2.10
C THR A 281 9.72 2.55 0.59
N PRO A 282 10.82 2.13 -0.08
CA PRO A 282 10.78 1.79 -1.50
C PRO A 282 9.83 0.65 -1.89
N ALA A 283 9.51 -0.27 -0.96
CA ALA A 283 8.68 -1.44 -1.22
C ALA A 283 7.30 -1.31 -0.56
N SER A 284 6.23 -1.22 -1.36
CA SER A 284 4.87 -1.06 -0.87
C SER A 284 4.36 -2.27 -0.11
N THR A 285 4.81 -3.48 -0.45
CA THR A 285 4.52 -4.72 0.29
C THR A 285 4.99 -4.60 1.74
N THR A 286 6.21 -4.12 1.94
CA THR A 286 6.79 -3.88 3.26
C THR A 286 6.03 -2.77 3.99
N ALA A 287 5.71 -1.67 3.28
CA ALA A 287 4.95 -0.57 3.87
C ALA A 287 3.56 -0.99 4.35
N ASP A 288 2.83 -1.81 3.59
CA ASP A 288 1.48 -2.31 3.92
C ASP A 288 1.52 -3.16 5.19
N ALA A 289 2.40 -4.17 5.22
CA ALA A 289 2.55 -5.05 6.36
C ALA A 289 3.02 -4.30 7.62
N LEU A 290 4.01 -3.41 7.49
CA LEU A 290 4.52 -2.61 8.61
C LEU A 290 3.49 -1.61 9.12
N SER A 291 2.67 -1.02 8.26
CA SER A 291 1.67 -0.04 8.71
C SER A 291 0.66 -0.67 9.69
N THR A 292 0.25 -1.91 9.43
CA THR A 292 -0.60 -2.70 10.33
C THR A 292 0.18 -3.18 11.56
N SER A 293 1.40 -3.68 11.36
CA SER A 293 2.26 -4.17 12.44
C SER A 293 2.53 -3.09 13.49
N VAL A 294 2.95 -1.91 13.06
CA VAL A 294 3.23 -0.75 13.91
C VAL A 294 1.95 -0.21 14.55
N PHE A 295 0.82 -0.21 13.83
CA PHE A 295 -0.47 0.16 14.41
C PHE A 295 -0.81 -0.72 15.62
N LEU A 296 -0.55 -2.03 15.52
CA LEU A 296 -0.80 -3.00 16.59
C LEU A 296 0.23 -2.90 17.73
N LEU A 297 1.50 -2.64 17.42
CA LEU A 297 2.57 -2.47 18.41
C LEU A 297 2.42 -1.20 19.25
N GLY A 298 1.76 -0.17 18.72
CA GLY A 298 1.65 1.15 19.36
C GLY A 298 2.89 2.02 19.13
N VAL A 299 2.90 3.22 19.73
CA VAL A 299 3.90 4.27 19.46
C VAL A 299 5.32 3.82 19.78
N GLU A 300 5.59 3.43 21.02
CA GLU A 300 6.97 3.17 21.48
C GLU A 300 7.61 1.99 20.75
N LYS A 301 6.97 0.81 20.81
CA LYS A 301 7.47 -0.41 20.15
C LYS A 301 7.46 -0.29 18.63
N GLY A 302 6.47 0.41 18.09
CA GLY A 302 6.36 0.66 16.66
C GLY A 302 7.51 1.51 16.13
N LEU A 303 7.82 2.64 16.78
CA LEU A 303 8.97 3.46 16.41
C LEU A 303 10.29 2.71 16.57
N ALA A 304 10.47 2.00 17.68
CA ALA A 304 11.68 1.21 17.92
C ALA A 304 11.92 0.19 16.79
N LEU A 305 10.87 -0.54 16.38
CA LEU A 305 10.95 -1.46 15.25
C LEU A 305 11.37 -0.75 13.95
N LEU A 306 10.79 0.42 13.66
CA LEU A 306 11.10 1.12 12.41
C LEU A 306 12.53 1.65 12.38
N GLU A 307 13.09 2.11 13.51
CA GLU A 307 14.49 2.56 13.59
C GLU A 307 15.51 1.43 13.38
N GLU A 308 15.12 0.17 13.59
CA GLU A 308 15.97 -1.00 13.32
C GLU A 308 16.00 -1.40 11.84
N LEU A 309 15.07 -0.89 11.03
CA LEU A 309 14.90 -1.29 9.64
C LEU A 309 15.53 -0.28 8.67
N GLU A 310 16.44 -0.77 7.83
CA GLU A 310 17.06 0.07 6.80
C GLU A 310 16.03 0.51 5.74
N ASN A 311 16.10 1.77 5.32
CA ASN A 311 15.25 2.37 4.28
C ASN A 311 13.74 2.27 4.58
N VAL A 312 13.39 2.29 5.87
CA VAL A 312 12.02 2.36 6.35
C VAL A 312 11.91 3.55 7.28
N GLU A 313 10.91 4.38 7.01
CA GLU A 313 10.59 5.51 7.87
C GLU A 313 9.10 5.47 8.23
N GLY A 314 8.71 6.15 9.32
CA GLY A 314 7.33 6.18 9.77
C GLY A 314 6.89 7.50 10.37
N MET A 315 5.61 7.81 10.16
CA MET A 315 4.87 8.87 10.84
C MET A 315 3.68 8.25 11.56
N LEU A 316 3.65 8.38 12.88
CA LEU A 316 2.57 7.89 13.73
C LEU A 316 1.80 9.09 14.27
N ILE A 317 0.48 9.05 14.16
CA ILE A 317 -0.41 10.10 14.66
C ILE A 317 -1.32 9.49 15.71
N THR A 318 -1.38 10.09 16.88
CA THR A 318 -2.24 9.65 17.99
C THR A 318 -3.58 10.38 18.02
N ASN A 319 -4.52 9.85 18.80
CA ASN A 319 -5.87 10.41 18.97
C ASN A 319 -5.88 11.84 19.56
N ASP A 320 -4.85 12.22 20.31
CA ASP A 320 -4.64 13.57 20.86
C ASP A 320 -3.81 14.48 19.92
N ARG A 321 -3.66 14.10 18.65
CA ARG A 321 -2.98 14.87 17.58
C ARG A 321 -1.48 15.06 17.79
N LYS A 322 -0.83 14.18 18.56
CA LYS A 322 0.64 14.09 18.60
C LYS A 322 1.14 13.36 17.36
N VAL A 323 2.26 13.84 16.81
CA VAL A 323 2.93 13.28 15.63
C VAL A 323 4.31 12.80 16.03
N TYR A 324 4.55 11.51 15.90
CA TYR A 324 5.84 10.89 16.15
C TYR A 324 6.48 10.48 14.83
N LEU A 325 7.79 10.69 14.70
CA LEU A 325 8.55 10.43 13.49
C LEU A 325 9.78 9.60 13.80
N THR A 326 10.08 8.68 12.89
CA THR A 326 11.43 8.11 12.78
C THR A 326 12.45 9.20 12.45
N SER A 327 13.70 8.94 12.82
CA SER A 327 14.81 9.88 12.75
C SER A 327 15.03 10.45 11.34
N GLY A 328 14.91 9.63 10.28
CA GLY A 328 15.11 10.05 8.89
C GLY A 328 13.99 10.94 8.31
N LEU A 329 12.82 11.01 8.95
CA LEU A 329 11.73 11.92 8.54
C LEU A 329 11.77 13.29 9.20
N LYS A 330 12.46 13.46 10.33
CA LYS A 330 12.49 14.74 11.08
C LYS A 330 12.98 15.91 10.21
N GLY A 331 13.91 15.68 9.29
CA GLY A 331 14.39 16.69 8.33
C GLY A 331 13.52 16.90 7.09
N GLN A 332 12.58 15.99 6.81
CA GLN A 332 11.72 16.01 5.63
C GLN A 332 10.36 16.66 5.92
N VAL A 333 9.86 16.52 7.15
CA VAL A 333 8.60 17.11 7.60
C VAL A 333 8.84 18.55 8.07
N LYS A 334 8.62 19.51 7.16
CA LYS A 334 8.89 20.95 7.43
C LYS A 334 7.86 21.62 8.35
N SER A 335 6.62 21.16 8.30
CA SER A 335 5.51 21.72 9.07
C SER A 335 4.36 20.72 9.18
N LEU A 336 3.60 20.86 10.27
CA LEU A 336 2.35 20.15 10.49
C LEU A 336 1.16 21.10 10.29
N ALA A 337 0.02 20.53 9.93
CA ALA A 337 -1.25 21.25 9.90
C ALA A 337 -1.61 21.79 11.30
N LYS A 338 -2.39 22.87 11.33
CA LYS A 338 -2.81 23.52 12.57
C LYS A 338 -3.49 22.51 13.51
N GLY A 339 -3.07 22.50 14.77
CA GLY A 339 -3.64 21.65 15.82
C GLY A 339 -2.95 20.29 15.95
N PHE A 340 -1.94 20.00 15.14
CA PHE A 340 -1.01 18.89 15.36
C PHE A 340 0.29 19.43 15.95
N GLU A 341 0.91 18.64 16.81
CA GLU A 341 2.20 18.95 17.41
C GLU A 341 3.06 17.70 17.43
N PHE A 342 4.39 17.88 17.40
CA PHE A 342 5.30 16.75 17.52
C PHE A 342 5.17 16.15 18.93
N GLY A 343 5.17 14.82 18.98
CA GLY A 343 5.39 14.09 20.22
C GLY A 343 6.86 14.12 20.61
N ASP A 344 7.12 13.92 21.91
CA ASP A 344 8.48 13.86 22.47
C ASP A 344 9.19 12.55 22.11
#